data_AF-X6LB69-F1
#
_entry.id   AF-X6LB69-F1
#
_cell.length_a   1.000
_cell.length_b   1.000
_cell.length_c   1.000
_cell.angle_alpha   90.00
_cell.angle_beta   90.00
_cell.angle_gamma   90.00
#
_symmetry.space_group_name_H-M   'P 1'
#
loop_
_entity.id
_entity.type
_entity.pdbx_description
1 polymer ?
#
loop_
_entity_poly.entity_id
_entity_poly.type
_entity_poly.pdbx_seq_one_letter_code
_entity_poly.pdbx_strand_id
1 'polypeptide(L)'
;ERYKKKLIEEKVITPEEIKGMEDRIVGILNESYEKSSTYKEGNPDWLGQNWTKMSGHQRTATEMSTAITEDVAKKIGIALTALPEGFTVHRNLKKILEKKKQSIEEGDGIDWGTGEALAFGSLLLEGYHVRLSGQDTERGTFSHRHAVIHEQKDVTAQHRPQYRPLCHIPGATGEFHVSNSNLSELAVLGFEYGYSTEHPNALVIWEAQFGDFANGAQVVFDQFISSAESKWLRSSGLVCLLPHGYESGGPEHSSARMERFLQCCNDNPDELTLNHLEQLQDINWQILNCTTPANFFHALRRQ
;
A
#
# COMPACT_ATOMS: atom_id res chain seq x y z
N GLU A 1 21.49 -40.16 9.63
CA GLU A 1 22.15 -41.22 10.43
C GLU A 1 21.32 -41.80 11.58
N ARG A 2 21.01 -41.07 12.66
CA ARG A 2 20.27 -41.65 13.80
C ARG A 2 18.90 -42.23 13.43
N TYR A 3 18.15 -41.53 12.58
CA TYR A 3 16.84 -42.00 12.12
C TYR A 3 16.94 -43.23 11.20
N LYS A 4 17.97 -43.30 10.34
CA LYS A 4 18.27 -44.47 9.50
C LYS A 4 18.51 -45.71 10.36
N LYS A 5 19.36 -45.59 11.38
CA LYS A 5 19.68 -46.67 12.33
C LYS A 5 18.43 -47.18 13.04
N LYS A 6 17.57 -46.27 13.52
CA LYS A 6 16.29 -46.62 14.13
C LYS A 6 15.38 -47.41 13.18
N LEU A 7 15.22 -46.98 11.93
CA LEU A 7 14.37 -47.68 10.96
C LEU A 7 14.91 -49.07 10.57
N ILE A 8 16.23 -49.24 10.54
CA ILE A 8 16.89 -50.55 10.36
C ILE A 8 16.64 -51.44 11.59
N GLU A 9 16.80 -50.91 12.80
CA GLU A 9 16.54 -51.62 14.07
C GLU A 9 15.07 -52.06 14.19
N GLU A 10 14.14 -51.19 13.79
CA GLU A 10 12.69 -51.47 13.74
C GLU A 10 12.27 -52.33 12.54
N LYS A 11 13.22 -52.71 11.66
CA LYS A 11 13.01 -53.54 10.45
C LYS A 11 11.97 -52.97 9.49
N VAL A 12 11.81 -51.64 9.48
CA VAL A 12 10.92 -50.92 8.57
C VAL A 12 11.55 -50.79 7.17
N ILE A 13 12.88 -50.71 7.12
CA ILE A 13 13.67 -50.58 5.89
C ILE A 13 15.02 -51.29 6.06
N THR A 14 15.58 -51.78 4.97
CA THR A 14 16.90 -52.41 4.94
C THR A 14 18.03 -51.40 4.66
N PRO A 15 19.27 -51.69 5.08
CA PRO A 15 20.44 -50.89 4.71
C PRO A 15 20.60 -50.74 3.19
N GLU A 16 20.26 -51.78 2.42
CA GLU A 16 20.33 -51.80 0.96
C GLU A 16 19.31 -50.85 0.32
N GLU A 17 18.08 -50.83 0.83
CA GLU A 17 17.05 -49.88 0.39
C GLU A 17 17.44 -48.44 0.70
N ILE A 18 18.03 -48.18 1.88
CA ILE A 18 18.56 -46.85 2.22
C ILE A 18 19.65 -46.42 1.24
N LYS A 19 20.62 -47.31 0.97
CA LYS A 19 21.69 -47.03 0.00
C LYS A 19 21.13 -46.78 -1.40
N GLY A 20 20.13 -47.57 -1.83
CA GLY A 20 19.45 -47.35 -3.11
C GLY A 20 18.74 -45.99 -3.18
N MET A 21 18.14 -45.51 -2.08
CA MET A 21 17.55 -44.17 -2.01
C MET A 21 18.61 -43.07 -2.11
N GLU A 22 19.74 -43.23 -1.42
CA GLU A 22 20.89 -42.30 -1.48
C GLU A 22 21.47 -42.23 -2.88
N ASP A 23 21.80 -43.38 -3.48
CA ASP A 23 22.33 -43.49 -4.83
C ASP A 23 21.38 -42.85 -5.85
N ARG A 24 20.06 -43.03 -5.67
CA ARG A 24 19.04 -42.38 -6.51
C ARG A 24 19.05 -40.86 -6.35
N ILE A 25 19.11 -40.33 -5.12
CA ILE A 25 19.14 -38.87 -4.87
C ILE A 25 20.41 -38.27 -5.47
N VAL A 26 21.56 -38.89 -5.24
CA VAL A 26 22.84 -38.46 -5.82
C VAL A 26 22.79 -38.53 -7.34
N GLY A 27 22.19 -39.59 -7.91
CA GLY A 27 21.95 -39.71 -9.35
C GLY A 27 21.13 -38.55 -9.91
N ILE A 28 20.02 -38.17 -9.25
CA ILE A 28 19.19 -37.02 -9.65
C ILE A 28 19.98 -35.71 -9.60
N LEU A 29 20.78 -35.50 -8.54
CA LEU A 29 21.59 -34.30 -8.40
C LEU A 29 22.67 -34.21 -9.48
N ASN A 30 23.35 -35.32 -9.78
CA ASN A 30 24.35 -35.38 -10.85
C ASN A 30 23.73 -35.16 -12.22
N GLU A 31 22.58 -35.79 -12.51
CA GLU A 31 21.87 -35.57 -13.78
C GLU A 31 21.45 -34.09 -13.93
N SER A 32 20.99 -33.47 -12.85
CA SER A 32 20.63 -32.05 -12.84
C SER A 32 21.86 -31.16 -13.05
N TYR A 33 22.99 -31.51 -12.44
CA TYR A 33 24.27 -30.82 -12.62
C TYR A 33 24.75 -30.89 -14.08
N GLU A 34 24.71 -32.06 -14.71
CA GLU A 34 25.07 -32.22 -16.12
C GLU A 34 24.16 -31.37 -17.04
N LYS A 35 22.85 -31.38 -16.77
CA LYS A 35 21.86 -30.58 -17.51
C LYS A 35 22.04 -29.07 -17.31
N SER A 36 22.61 -28.63 -16.19
CA SER A 36 22.79 -27.21 -15.86
C SER A 36 23.61 -26.44 -16.89
N SER A 37 24.55 -27.12 -17.58
CA SER A 37 25.38 -26.53 -18.65
C SER A 37 24.58 -26.04 -19.86
N THR A 38 23.40 -26.62 -20.08
CA THR A 38 22.48 -26.28 -21.19
C THR A 38 21.21 -25.61 -20.71
N TYR A 39 21.05 -25.47 -19.39
CA TYR A 39 19.89 -24.84 -18.80
C TYR A 39 19.91 -23.34 -19.12
N LYS A 40 18.80 -22.86 -19.66
CA LYS A 40 18.52 -21.43 -19.76
C LYS A 40 17.40 -21.14 -18.79
N GLU A 41 17.59 -20.15 -17.93
CA GLU A 41 16.50 -19.64 -17.11
C GLU A 41 15.34 -19.27 -18.04
N GLY A 42 14.16 -19.83 -17.75
CA GLY A 42 12.92 -19.34 -18.36
C GLY A 42 12.69 -17.89 -17.96
N ASN A 43 11.71 -17.24 -18.59
CA ASN A 43 11.27 -15.93 -18.12
C ASN A 43 10.90 -16.07 -16.64
N PRO A 44 11.54 -15.35 -15.71
CA PRO A 44 11.22 -15.46 -14.29
C PRO A 44 9.86 -14.80 -14.09
N ASP A 45 8.80 -15.53 -14.43
CA ASP A 45 7.41 -15.16 -14.20
C ASP A 45 7.10 -15.42 -12.72
N TRP A 46 7.86 -14.71 -11.88
CA TRP A 46 7.68 -14.68 -10.43
C TRP A 46 6.73 -13.57 -10.03
N LEU A 47 6.51 -12.56 -10.90
CA LEU A 47 5.34 -11.72 -10.84
C LEU A 47 4.14 -12.68 -10.78
N GLY A 48 3.47 -12.77 -9.63
CA GLY A 48 2.37 -13.73 -9.46
C GLY A 48 1.38 -13.55 -10.59
N GLN A 49 0.62 -14.60 -10.92
CA GLN A 49 -0.40 -14.61 -12.00
C GLN A 49 -1.29 -13.34 -12.03
N ASN A 50 -1.42 -12.65 -10.91
CA ASN A 50 -2.15 -11.41 -10.70
C ASN A 50 -1.59 -10.18 -11.43
N TRP A 51 -0.28 -10.13 -11.77
CA TRP A 51 0.39 -8.95 -12.37
C TRP A 51 0.43 -8.98 -13.91
N THR A 52 -0.19 -9.99 -14.54
CA THR A 52 -0.17 -10.22 -15.99
C THR A 52 -0.66 -9.06 -16.86
N LYS A 53 -1.40 -8.10 -16.29
CA LYS A 53 -1.88 -6.89 -16.99
C LYS A 53 -0.93 -5.69 -16.89
N MET A 54 0.07 -5.74 -16.02
CA MET A 54 1.05 -4.66 -15.85
C MET A 54 2.27 -4.93 -16.73
N SER A 55 2.81 -3.88 -17.34
CA SER A 55 4.04 -3.97 -18.14
C SER A 55 5.24 -3.93 -17.19
N GLY A 56 6.19 -4.85 -17.36
CA GLY A 56 7.48 -4.77 -16.65
C GLY A 56 8.41 -3.70 -17.24
N HIS A 57 9.61 -3.59 -16.67
CA HIS A 57 10.67 -2.63 -17.04
C HIS A 57 11.09 -2.61 -18.51
N GLN A 58 10.66 -3.57 -19.32
CA GLN A 58 11.00 -3.64 -20.75
C GLN A 58 10.26 -2.63 -21.62
N ARG A 59 9.26 -1.92 -21.08
CA ARG A 59 8.44 -0.96 -21.82
C ARG A 59 8.39 0.37 -21.09
N THR A 60 8.83 1.44 -21.75
CA THR A 60 8.74 2.81 -21.22
C THR A 60 7.31 3.13 -20.82
N ALA A 61 7.13 3.58 -19.57
CA ALA A 61 5.84 4.00 -19.06
C ALA A 61 5.24 5.11 -19.95
N THR A 62 3.92 5.07 -20.15
CA THR A 62 3.20 6.16 -20.80
C THR A 62 2.52 7.02 -19.76
N GLU A 63 2.57 8.34 -19.94
CA GLU A 63 1.83 9.27 -19.08
C GLU A 63 0.33 8.97 -19.13
N MET A 64 -0.27 8.69 -17.97
CA MET A 64 -1.71 8.47 -17.84
C MET A 64 -2.37 9.67 -17.19
N SER A 65 -3.51 10.09 -17.74
CA SER A 65 -4.30 11.16 -17.12
C SER A 65 -4.91 10.67 -15.82
N THR A 66 -4.63 11.39 -14.73
CA THR A 66 -5.24 11.17 -13.42
C THR A 66 -6.42 12.11 -13.16
N ALA A 67 -6.83 12.90 -14.14
CA ALA A 67 -7.96 13.81 -14.02
C ALA A 67 -9.28 13.05 -13.87
N ILE A 68 -10.24 13.67 -13.20
CA ILE A 68 -11.64 13.20 -13.13
C ILE A 68 -12.56 14.32 -13.62
N THR A 69 -13.75 13.96 -14.08
CA THR A 69 -14.76 14.95 -14.43
C THR A 69 -15.40 15.55 -13.18
N GLU A 70 -15.95 16.76 -13.30
CA GLU A 70 -16.74 17.37 -12.22
C GLU A 70 -17.91 16.49 -11.79
N ASP A 71 -18.56 15.80 -12.73
CA ASP A 71 -19.68 14.91 -12.43
C ASP A 71 -19.25 13.75 -11.53
N VAL A 72 -18.05 13.18 -11.78
CA VAL A 72 -17.46 12.15 -10.91
C VAL A 72 -17.17 12.74 -9.52
N ALA A 73 -16.57 13.93 -9.45
CA ALA A 73 -16.28 14.59 -8.19
C ALA A 73 -17.54 14.88 -7.36
N LYS A 74 -18.60 15.42 -8.00
CA LYS A 74 -19.90 15.70 -7.36
C LYS A 74 -20.58 14.41 -6.90
N LYS A 75 -20.54 13.35 -7.72
CA LYS A 75 -21.08 12.03 -7.36
C LYS A 75 -20.42 11.46 -6.11
N ILE A 76 -19.09 11.56 -6.00
CA ILE A 76 -18.35 11.15 -4.81
C ILE A 76 -18.71 12.05 -3.62
N GLY A 77 -18.79 13.37 -3.83
CA GLY A 77 -19.16 14.34 -2.78
C GLY A 77 -20.53 14.09 -2.16
N ILE A 78 -21.53 13.70 -2.96
CA ILE A 78 -22.85 13.30 -2.47
C ILE A 78 -22.72 12.11 -1.51
N ALA A 79 -21.96 11.08 -1.89
CA ALA A 79 -21.77 9.90 -1.05
C ALA A 79 -20.97 10.22 0.23
N LEU A 80 -19.92 11.04 0.13
CA LEU A 80 -19.07 11.44 1.27
C LEU A 80 -19.82 12.23 2.35
N THR A 81 -20.92 12.88 1.98
CA THR A 81 -21.67 13.79 2.85
C THR A 81 -23.06 13.27 3.20
N ALA A 82 -23.50 12.20 2.55
CA ALA A 82 -24.71 11.48 2.90
C ALA A 82 -24.53 10.72 4.21
N LEU A 83 -25.58 10.73 5.05
CA LEU A 83 -25.67 9.95 6.26
C LEU A 83 -26.94 9.09 6.20
N PRO A 84 -26.92 7.86 6.75
CA PRO A 84 -28.14 7.06 6.85
C PRO A 84 -29.25 7.80 7.61
N GLU A 85 -30.50 7.49 7.27
CA GLU A 85 -31.65 8.07 7.97
C GLU A 85 -31.58 7.75 9.47
N GLY A 86 -31.75 8.77 10.30
CA GLY A 86 -31.69 8.64 11.76
C GLY A 86 -30.28 8.51 12.35
N PHE A 87 -29.21 8.60 11.54
CA PHE A 87 -27.83 8.53 12.03
C PHE A 87 -27.41 9.85 12.70
N THR A 88 -27.06 9.81 14.00
CA THR A 88 -26.67 11.00 14.77
C THR A 88 -25.15 11.14 14.77
N VAL A 89 -24.65 12.16 14.07
CA VAL A 89 -23.22 12.50 14.06
C VAL A 89 -22.85 13.52 15.13
N HIS A 90 -21.58 13.54 15.50
CA HIS A 90 -21.05 14.55 16.42
C HIS A 90 -21.19 15.96 15.82
N ARG A 91 -21.56 16.95 16.64
CA ARG A 91 -21.87 18.33 16.18
C ARG A 91 -20.72 18.97 15.38
N ASN A 92 -19.47 18.75 15.79
CA ASN A 92 -18.31 19.29 15.07
C ASN A 92 -18.10 18.58 13.74
N LEU A 93 -18.32 17.27 13.68
CA LEU A 93 -18.21 16.49 12.45
C LEU A 93 -19.29 16.91 11.44
N LYS A 94 -20.52 17.19 11.91
CA LYS A 94 -21.57 17.74 11.04
C LYS A 94 -21.09 18.99 10.30
N LYS A 95 -20.41 19.93 10.98
CA LYS A 95 -19.86 21.14 10.33
C LYS A 95 -18.78 20.80 9.29
N ILE A 96 -17.94 19.81 9.56
CA ILE A 96 -16.91 19.36 8.63
C ILE A 96 -17.57 18.77 7.37
N LEU A 97 -18.60 17.95 7.52
CA LEU A 97 -19.34 17.37 6.39
C LEU A 97 -20.06 18.43 5.55
N GLU A 98 -20.70 19.42 6.17
CA GLU A 98 -21.33 20.53 5.43
C GLU A 98 -20.29 21.36 4.67
N LYS A 99 -19.13 21.65 5.28
CA LYS A 99 -18.04 22.35 4.60
C LYS A 99 -17.52 21.56 3.40
N LYS A 100 -17.34 20.24 3.56
CA LYS A 100 -16.93 19.33 2.49
C LYS A 100 -17.96 19.30 1.36
N LYS A 101 -19.26 19.30 1.69
CA LYS A 101 -20.34 19.36 0.70
C LYS A 101 -20.24 20.64 -0.12
N GLN A 102 -20.17 21.78 0.58
CA GLN A 102 -20.10 23.10 -0.05
C GLN A 102 -18.88 23.22 -0.98
N SER A 103 -17.68 22.82 -0.52
CA SER A 103 -16.46 22.95 -1.34
C SER A 103 -16.49 22.09 -2.60
N ILE A 104 -17.13 20.93 -2.56
CA ILE A 104 -17.31 20.07 -3.74
C ILE A 104 -18.37 20.64 -4.70
N GLU A 105 -19.48 21.18 -4.17
CA GLU A 105 -20.54 21.77 -4.98
C GLU A 105 -20.08 23.05 -5.69
N GLU A 106 -19.33 23.91 -4.99
CA GLU A 106 -18.78 25.17 -5.51
C GLU A 106 -17.51 24.95 -6.35
N GLY A 107 -16.81 23.83 -6.15
CA GLY A 107 -15.54 23.55 -6.82
C GLY A 107 -14.36 24.37 -6.31
N ASP A 108 -14.48 24.98 -5.12
CA ASP A 108 -13.47 25.85 -4.50
C ASP A 108 -13.25 25.46 -3.04
N GLY A 109 -12.05 25.74 -2.51
CA GLY A 109 -11.72 25.49 -1.11
C GLY A 109 -11.63 24.01 -0.71
N ILE A 110 -11.30 23.12 -1.66
CA ILE A 110 -11.05 21.70 -1.40
C ILE A 110 -9.84 21.54 -0.48
N ASP A 111 -10.05 20.97 0.71
CA ASP A 111 -8.99 20.69 1.68
C ASP A 111 -8.34 19.31 1.46
N TRP A 112 -7.29 19.00 2.24
CA TRP A 112 -6.48 17.79 2.09
C TRP A 112 -7.29 16.50 2.23
N GLY A 113 -8.12 16.41 3.27
CA GLY A 113 -8.98 15.23 3.51
C GLY A 113 -10.10 15.10 2.45
N THR A 114 -10.49 16.19 1.81
CA THR A 114 -11.44 16.14 0.68
C THR A 114 -10.75 15.70 -0.61
N GLY A 115 -9.56 16.24 -0.93
CA GLY A 115 -8.76 15.78 -2.06
C GLY A 115 -8.42 14.29 -1.97
N GLU A 116 -8.01 13.82 -0.80
CA GLU A 116 -7.77 12.40 -0.52
C GLU A 116 -9.03 11.54 -0.78
N ALA A 117 -10.17 11.94 -0.22
CA ALA A 117 -11.42 11.19 -0.37
C ALA A 117 -11.93 11.17 -1.83
N LEU A 118 -11.69 12.24 -2.61
CA LEU A 118 -11.99 12.27 -4.03
C LEU A 118 -11.08 11.31 -4.82
N ALA A 119 -9.80 11.20 -4.46
CA ALA A 119 -8.88 10.25 -5.08
C ALA A 119 -9.33 8.81 -4.83
N PHE A 120 -9.65 8.48 -3.57
CA PHE A 120 -10.16 7.15 -3.22
C PHE A 120 -11.47 6.85 -3.93
N GLY A 121 -12.45 7.76 -3.85
CA GLY A 121 -13.77 7.57 -4.45
C GLY A 121 -13.73 7.36 -5.97
N SER A 122 -12.83 8.05 -6.66
CA SER A 122 -12.68 7.91 -8.12
C SER A 122 -12.03 6.58 -8.51
N LEU A 123 -11.02 6.12 -7.78
CA LEU A 123 -10.43 4.78 -7.97
C LEU A 123 -11.46 3.68 -7.75
N LEU A 124 -12.31 3.80 -6.72
CA LEU A 124 -13.38 2.84 -6.44
C LEU A 124 -14.43 2.78 -7.57
N LEU A 125 -14.73 3.91 -8.20
CA LEU A 125 -15.61 3.99 -9.38
C LEU A 125 -14.99 3.35 -10.62
N GLU A 126 -13.67 3.40 -10.75
CA GLU A 126 -12.90 2.77 -11.83
C GLU A 126 -12.64 1.28 -11.59
N GLY A 127 -13.02 0.76 -10.42
CA GLY A 127 -12.91 -0.65 -10.05
C GLY A 127 -11.62 -1.03 -9.32
N TYR A 128 -10.78 -0.06 -8.96
CA TYR A 128 -9.61 -0.29 -8.11
C TYR A 128 -10.01 -0.33 -6.64
N HIS A 129 -9.42 -1.25 -5.89
CA HIS A 129 -9.61 -1.31 -4.44
C HIS A 129 -8.74 -0.24 -3.77
N VAL A 130 -9.15 0.21 -2.59
CA VAL A 130 -8.36 1.11 -1.76
C VAL A 130 -8.27 0.53 -0.36
N ARG A 131 -7.04 0.32 0.10
CA ARG A 131 -6.73 -0.19 1.43
C ARG A 131 -5.87 0.83 2.17
N LEU A 132 -6.33 1.28 3.34
CA LEU A 132 -5.61 2.19 4.23
C LEU A 132 -5.46 1.56 5.61
N SER A 133 -4.23 1.47 6.10
CA SER A 133 -3.91 0.87 7.39
C SER A 133 -2.91 1.72 8.15
N GLY A 134 -3.07 1.76 9.47
CA GLY A 134 -2.22 2.55 10.37
C GLY A 134 -2.97 2.95 11.62
N GLN A 135 -2.26 3.53 12.57
CA GLN A 135 -2.83 3.93 13.87
C GLN A 135 -3.79 5.11 13.67
N ASP A 136 -5.02 4.97 14.18
CA ASP A 136 -6.08 5.99 14.13
C ASP A 136 -6.44 6.49 12.70
N THR A 137 -6.10 5.75 11.66
CA THR A 137 -6.31 6.12 10.25
C THR A 137 -7.77 6.36 9.88
N GLU A 138 -8.72 5.67 10.53
CA GLU A 138 -10.15 5.80 10.27
C GLU A 138 -10.65 7.24 10.51
N ARG A 139 -10.18 7.88 11.58
CA ARG A 139 -10.43 9.29 11.88
C ARG A 139 -9.37 10.19 11.24
N GLY A 140 -8.15 9.70 11.16
CA GLY A 140 -6.91 10.45 10.97
C GLY A 140 -6.39 10.97 12.31
N THR A 141 -5.07 10.89 12.51
CA THR A 141 -4.35 11.46 13.66
C THR A 141 -4.80 12.90 13.93
N PHE A 142 -4.82 13.71 12.87
CA PHE A 142 -5.16 15.14 12.88
C PHE A 142 -6.67 15.41 12.74
N SER A 143 -7.51 14.38 12.85
CA SER A 143 -8.97 14.47 12.69
C SER A 143 -9.42 15.13 11.38
N HIS A 144 -8.68 14.89 10.29
CA HIS A 144 -8.95 15.46 8.98
C HIS A 144 -9.73 14.53 8.05
N ARG A 145 -9.67 13.21 8.28
CA ARG A 145 -10.14 12.19 7.33
C ARG A 145 -11.58 11.77 7.54
N HIS A 146 -11.92 11.29 8.74
CA HIS A 146 -13.25 10.78 9.08
C HIS A 146 -13.82 9.76 8.06
N ALA A 147 -12.98 8.83 7.58
CA ALA A 147 -13.40 7.75 6.67
C ALA A 147 -14.38 6.76 7.34
N VAL A 148 -14.35 6.68 8.67
CA VAL A 148 -15.35 5.98 9.48
C VAL A 148 -16.01 6.97 10.44
N ILE A 149 -17.34 6.99 10.41
CA ILE A 149 -18.18 7.87 11.21
C ILE A 149 -18.87 7.03 12.28
N HIS A 150 -18.81 7.46 13.53
CA HIS A 150 -19.44 6.77 14.66
C HIS A 150 -20.74 7.47 15.10
N GLU A 151 -21.78 6.69 15.30
CA GLU A 151 -23.08 7.11 15.84
C GLU A 151 -22.93 7.71 17.25
N GLN A 152 -23.70 8.77 17.55
CA GLN A 152 -23.64 9.52 18.81
C GLN A 152 -24.91 9.45 19.64
N LYS A 153 -25.96 8.74 19.20
CA LYS A 153 -27.22 8.62 19.95
C LYS A 153 -27.05 8.03 21.34
N ASP A 154 -26.19 7.01 21.49
CA ASP A 154 -25.78 6.46 22.78
C ASP A 154 -24.24 6.41 22.85
N VAL A 155 -23.66 7.39 23.55
CA VAL A 155 -22.21 7.50 23.73
C VAL A 155 -21.65 6.53 24.77
N THR A 156 -22.52 5.87 25.55
CA THR A 156 -22.13 4.91 26.60
C THR A 156 -22.06 3.48 26.09
N ALA A 157 -22.61 3.21 24.91
CA ALA A 157 -22.56 1.91 24.27
C ALA A 157 -21.11 1.47 24.01
N GLN A 158 -20.78 0.24 24.42
CA GLN A 158 -19.46 -0.35 24.20
C GLN A 158 -19.11 -0.47 22.71
N HIS A 159 -20.11 -0.67 21.86
CA HIS A 159 -19.98 -0.67 20.41
C HIS A 159 -21.02 0.29 19.83
N ARG A 160 -20.53 1.30 19.12
CA ARG A 160 -21.37 2.28 18.42
C ARG A 160 -21.46 1.91 16.94
N PRO A 161 -22.65 1.95 16.31
CA PRO A 161 -22.76 1.80 14.87
C PRO A 161 -21.78 2.69 14.12
N GLN A 162 -21.18 2.13 13.07
CA GLN A 162 -20.22 2.80 12.21
C GLN A 162 -20.78 2.95 10.81
N TYR A 163 -20.46 4.07 10.16
CA TYR A 163 -20.80 4.34 8.77
C TYR A 163 -19.55 4.71 8.00
N ARG A 164 -19.39 4.15 6.79
CA ARG A 164 -18.22 4.33 5.92
C ARG A 164 -18.67 4.95 4.59
N PRO A 165 -18.67 6.28 4.44
CA PRO A 165 -19.28 6.93 3.27
C PRO A 165 -18.74 6.43 1.92
N LEU A 166 -17.43 6.18 1.82
CA LEU A 166 -16.77 5.68 0.60
C LEU A 166 -17.27 4.29 0.16
N CYS A 167 -17.80 3.47 1.08
CA CYS A 167 -18.38 2.16 0.75
C CYS A 167 -19.78 2.26 0.11
N HIS A 168 -20.36 3.46 0.04
CA HIS A 168 -21.73 3.69 -0.43
C HIS A 168 -21.79 4.63 -1.64
N ILE A 169 -20.69 4.78 -2.39
CA ILE A 169 -20.68 5.52 -3.65
C ILE A 169 -21.50 4.75 -4.70
N PRO A 170 -22.57 5.33 -5.27
CA PRO A 170 -23.39 4.62 -6.23
C PRO A 170 -22.61 4.16 -7.47
N GLY A 171 -22.66 2.89 -7.81
CA GLY A 171 -21.99 2.33 -9.00
C GLY A 171 -20.47 2.18 -8.87
N ALA A 172 -19.89 2.36 -7.68
CA ALA A 172 -18.53 1.91 -7.42
C ALA A 172 -18.46 0.38 -7.41
N THR A 173 -17.42 -0.18 -8.02
CA THR A 173 -17.17 -1.63 -8.05
C THR A 173 -15.91 -2.02 -7.28
N GLY A 174 -15.04 -1.05 -6.99
CA GLY A 174 -13.91 -1.22 -6.08
C GLY A 174 -14.35 -1.27 -4.62
N GLU A 175 -13.52 -1.88 -3.78
CA GLU A 175 -13.77 -1.99 -2.35
C GLU A 175 -12.88 -1.05 -1.55
N PHE A 176 -13.47 -0.39 -0.55
CA PHE A 176 -12.76 0.49 0.36
C PHE A 176 -12.60 -0.16 1.73
N HIS A 177 -11.34 -0.33 2.15
CA HIS A 177 -10.97 -0.91 3.44
C HIS A 177 -10.04 0.04 4.19
N VAL A 178 -10.55 0.68 5.24
CA VAL A 178 -9.73 1.42 6.21
C VAL A 178 -9.69 0.67 7.54
N SER A 179 -8.53 0.60 8.18
CA SER A 179 -8.33 -0.16 9.42
C SER A 179 -7.39 0.55 10.37
N ASN A 180 -7.89 0.86 11.58
CA ASN A 180 -7.02 1.24 12.69
C ASN A 180 -6.15 0.04 13.06
N SER A 181 -4.84 0.15 12.85
CA SER A 181 -3.91 -0.91 13.19
C SER A 181 -3.66 -0.99 14.69
N ASN A 182 -3.07 -2.10 15.13
CA ASN A 182 -2.41 -2.14 16.43
C ASN A 182 -1.25 -1.13 16.48
N LEU A 183 -0.77 -0.84 17.68
CA LEU A 183 0.37 0.04 17.94
C LEU A 183 1.70 -0.67 17.60
N SER A 184 1.90 -0.92 16.30
CA SER A 184 3.08 -1.61 15.75
C SER A 184 3.35 -1.14 14.32
N GLU A 185 4.54 -0.59 14.07
CA GLU A 185 4.95 -0.13 12.75
C GLU A 185 5.56 -1.28 11.95
N LEU A 186 6.49 -2.04 12.54
CA LEU A 186 7.24 -3.09 11.85
C LEU A 186 6.33 -4.17 11.25
N ALA A 187 5.44 -4.74 12.07
CA ALA A 187 4.60 -5.85 11.64
C ALA A 187 3.50 -5.37 10.68
N VAL A 188 2.92 -4.20 10.93
CA VAL A 188 1.85 -3.65 10.09
C VAL A 188 2.39 -3.24 8.73
N LEU A 189 3.51 -2.50 8.67
CA LEU A 189 4.11 -2.14 7.37
C LEU A 189 4.55 -3.37 6.59
N GLY A 190 5.12 -4.38 7.25
CA GLY A 190 5.44 -5.66 6.62
C GLY A 190 4.21 -6.39 6.06
N PHE A 191 3.08 -6.34 6.77
CA PHE A 191 1.81 -6.88 6.29
C PHE A 191 1.29 -6.12 5.06
N GLU A 192 1.29 -4.79 5.10
CA GLU A 192 0.83 -3.97 3.97
C GLU A 192 1.74 -4.12 2.74
N TYR A 193 3.05 -4.27 2.94
CA TYR A 193 3.97 -4.63 1.87
C TYR A 193 3.57 -5.96 1.21
N GLY A 194 3.35 -7.01 2.01
CA GLY A 194 2.88 -8.31 1.48
C GLY A 194 1.58 -8.17 0.68
N TYR A 195 0.60 -7.43 1.20
CA TYR A 195 -0.66 -7.17 0.49
C TYR A 195 -0.43 -6.47 -0.85
N SER A 196 0.40 -5.43 -0.87
CA SER A 196 0.71 -4.66 -2.08
C SER A 196 1.40 -5.48 -3.18
N THR A 197 2.18 -6.50 -2.80
CA THR A 197 2.83 -7.39 -3.78
C THR A 197 1.88 -8.41 -4.41
N GLU A 198 0.75 -8.70 -3.75
CA GLU A 198 -0.22 -9.70 -4.22
C GLU A 198 -1.35 -9.06 -5.05
N HIS A 199 -1.77 -7.84 -4.70
CA HIS A 199 -2.93 -7.17 -5.30
C HIS A 199 -2.55 -5.92 -6.11
N PRO A 200 -2.19 -6.05 -7.40
CA PRO A 200 -1.85 -4.91 -8.25
C PRO A 200 -3.01 -3.97 -8.57
N ASN A 201 -4.26 -4.43 -8.42
CA ASN A 201 -5.47 -3.61 -8.65
C ASN A 201 -5.96 -2.91 -7.37
N ALA A 202 -5.08 -2.70 -6.39
CA ALA A 202 -5.40 -2.04 -5.13
C ALA A 202 -4.40 -0.93 -4.82
N LEU A 203 -4.89 0.26 -4.51
CA LEU A 203 -4.11 1.31 -3.86
C LEU A 203 -3.94 0.91 -2.38
N VAL A 204 -2.76 0.41 -2.03
CA VAL A 204 -2.42 0.00 -0.66
C VAL A 204 -1.63 1.11 0.01
N ILE A 205 -2.10 1.54 1.17
CA ILE A 205 -1.56 2.68 1.91
C ILE A 205 -1.28 2.27 3.35
N TRP A 206 -0.07 2.56 3.80
CA TRP A 206 0.29 2.57 5.21
C TRP A 206 0.52 4.02 5.68
N GLU A 207 -0.10 4.42 6.78
CA GLU A 207 0.08 5.74 7.39
C GLU A 207 0.73 5.61 8.77
N ALA A 208 1.87 6.27 8.94
CA ALA A 208 2.48 6.47 10.25
C ALA A 208 1.69 7.55 11.02
N GLN A 209 1.55 7.41 12.34
CA GLN A 209 0.86 8.43 13.14
C GLN A 209 1.56 9.80 13.01
N PHE A 210 2.90 9.78 13.09
CA PHE A 210 3.82 10.83 12.67
C PHE A 210 4.97 10.17 11.89
N GLY A 211 5.55 10.86 10.91
CA GLY A 211 6.60 10.30 10.06
C GLY A 211 7.84 9.87 10.84
N ASP A 212 8.12 10.50 11.97
CA ASP A 212 9.24 10.20 12.86
C ASP A 212 9.26 8.72 13.31
N PHE A 213 8.09 8.09 13.45
CA PHE A 213 7.92 6.70 13.92
C PHE A 213 8.17 5.63 12.85
N ALA A 214 8.34 6.03 11.58
CA ALA A 214 8.64 5.09 10.50
C ALA A 214 9.93 4.29 10.72
N ASN A 215 10.85 4.81 11.54
CA ASN A 215 12.08 4.12 11.96
C ASN A 215 11.83 2.78 12.67
N GLY A 216 10.67 2.59 13.33
CA GLY A 216 10.30 1.32 13.95
C GLY A 216 10.17 0.19 12.93
N ALA A 217 9.91 0.52 11.66
CA ALA A 217 9.79 -0.41 10.55
C ALA A 217 10.98 -0.37 9.58
N GLN A 218 12.15 0.15 9.99
CA GLN A 218 13.30 0.37 9.10
C GLN A 218 13.71 -0.90 8.33
N VAL A 219 13.65 -2.07 8.96
CA VAL A 219 13.96 -3.35 8.29
C VAL A 219 13.05 -3.61 7.08
N VAL A 220 11.78 -3.20 7.14
CA VAL A 220 10.84 -3.35 6.02
C VAL A 220 11.18 -2.37 4.91
N PHE A 221 11.49 -1.11 5.25
CA PHE A 221 11.95 -0.13 4.27
C PHE A 221 13.22 -0.59 3.54
N ASP A 222 14.23 -1.02 4.29
CA ASP A 222 15.55 -1.34 3.72
C ASP A 222 15.56 -2.67 2.95
N GLN A 223 14.90 -3.69 3.49
CA GLN A 223 15.02 -5.05 2.97
C GLN A 223 13.87 -5.47 2.06
N PHE A 224 12.82 -4.66 1.95
CA PHE A 224 11.68 -4.96 1.09
C PHE A 224 11.36 -3.77 0.20
N ILE A 225 10.88 -2.66 0.75
CA ILE A 225 10.34 -1.56 -0.06
C ILE A 225 11.39 -0.96 -1.00
N SER A 226 12.61 -0.71 -0.52
CA SER A 226 13.66 -0.08 -1.34
C SER A 226 14.35 -1.00 -2.34
N SER A 227 14.24 -2.32 -2.20
CA SER A 227 15.20 -3.24 -2.83
C SER A 227 14.61 -4.55 -3.35
N ALA A 228 13.35 -4.87 -3.04
CA ALA A 228 12.75 -6.15 -3.44
C ALA A 228 12.56 -6.28 -4.95
N GLU A 229 12.31 -5.18 -5.66
CA GLU A 229 12.21 -5.20 -7.12
C GLU A 229 13.55 -5.62 -7.75
N SER A 230 14.66 -5.03 -7.31
CA SER A 230 15.98 -5.38 -7.81
C SER A 230 16.45 -6.77 -7.36
N LYS A 231 16.13 -7.19 -6.12
CA LYS A 231 16.58 -8.47 -5.56
C LYS A 231 15.76 -9.66 -6.05
N TRP A 232 14.44 -9.49 -6.18
CA TRP A 232 13.48 -10.58 -6.31
C TRP A 232 12.45 -10.36 -7.41
N LEU A 233 12.58 -9.28 -8.21
CA LEU A 233 11.62 -8.91 -9.26
C LEU A 233 10.19 -8.75 -8.69
N ARG A 234 10.10 -8.23 -7.46
CA ARG A 234 8.83 -7.99 -6.74
C ARG A 234 8.48 -6.52 -6.76
N SER A 235 7.58 -6.15 -7.68
CA SER A 235 6.97 -4.83 -7.73
C SER A 235 5.96 -4.62 -6.60
N SER A 236 5.78 -3.38 -6.16
CA SER A 236 4.85 -2.97 -5.11
C SER A 236 4.36 -1.55 -5.40
N GLY A 237 3.03 -1.36 -5.33
CA GLY A 237 2.39 -0.04 -5.39
C GLY A 237 2.16 0.60 -4.02
N LEU A 238 2.83 0.12 -2.96
CA LEU A 238 2.61 0.57 -1.59
C LEU A 238 2.91 2.08 -1.44
N VAL A 239 1.96 2.81 -0.88
CA VAL A 239 2.11 4.22 -0.50
C VAL A 239 2.35 4.32 1.00
N CYS A 240 3.44 4.99 1.39
CA CYS A 240 3.73 5.30 2.79
C CYS A 240 3.46 6.78 3.08
N LEU A 241 2.43 7.08 3.87
CA LEU A 241 2.11 8.42 4.31
C LEU A 241 2.88 8.72 5.61
N LEU A 242 3.81 9.67 5.53
CA LEU A 242 4.68 10.06 6.64
C LEU A 242 4.44 11.54 6.98
N PRO A 243 3.57 11.85 7.94
CA PRO A 243 3.33 13.23 8.35
C PRO A 243 4.65 13.93 8.74
N HIS A 244 4.88 15.12 8.18
CA HIS A 244 6.14 15.84 8.28
C HIS A 244 5.90 17.35 8.39
N GLY A 245 6.62 18.03 9.29
CA GLY A 245 6.54 19.49 9.43
C GLY A 245 7.18 19.99 10.73
N TYR A 246 7.98 21.05 10.65
CA TYR A 246 8.64 21.66 11.81
C TYR A 246 7.72 22.66 12.53
N GLU A 247 6.69 22.15 13.21
CA GLU A 247 5.63 22.95 13.86
C GLU A 247 5.70 22.94 15.40
N SER A 248 6.91 22.92 15.97
CA SER A 248 7.18 22.91 17.43
C SER A 248 6.76 21.64 18.21
N GLY A 249 6.47 20.53 17.52
CA GLY A 249 6.17 19.23 18.13
C GLY A 249 7.36 18.52 18.82
N GLY A 250 8.56 19.10 18.74
CA GLY A 250 9.79 18.50 19.28
C GLY A 250 10.40 17.44 18.36
N PRO A 251 11.46 16.74 18.83
CA PRO A 251 12.31 15.89 17.99
C PRO A 251 11.64 14.61 17.47
N GLU A 252 10.46 14.25 17.97
CA GLU A 252 9.71 13.03 17.59
C GLU A 252 8.37 13.33 16.88
N HIS A 253 8.12 14.60 16.53
CA HIS A 253 6.91 15.03 15.83
C HIS A 253 7.22 16.14 14.82
N SER A 254 8.39 16.05 14.16
CA SER A 254 8.83 17.09 13.21
C SER A 254 9.31 16.51 11.89
N SER A 255 10.05 15.39 11.92
CA SER A 255 10.79 14.91 10.76
C SER A 255 10.46 13.47 10.42
N ALA A 256 9.90 13.28 9.23
CA ALA A 256 9.83 11.98 8.58
C ALA A 256 11.21 11.48 8.11
N ARG A 257 12.29 12.25 8.28
CA ARG A 257 13.66 11.88 7.87
C ARG A 257 13.77 11.63 6.36
N MET A 258 13.19 12.53 5.56
CA MET A 258 13.18 12.46 4.10
C MET A 258 14.58 12.21 3.50
N GLU A 259 15.62 12.76 4.12
CA GLU A 259 17.02 12.56 3.73
C GLU A 259 17.43 11.08 3.69
N ARG A 260 16.87 10.24 4.57
CA ARG A 260 17.16 8.79 4.60
C ARG A 260 16.53 8.08 3.40
N PHE A 261 15.30 8.44 3.06
CA PHE A 261 14.62 7.89 1.90
C PHE A 261 15.29 8.34 0.59
N LEU A 262 15.74 9.60 0.53
CA LEU A 262 16.53 10.08 -0.61
C LEU A 262 17.87 9.34 -0.73
N GLN A 263 18.58 9.12 0.39
CA GLN A 263 19.84 8.36 0.38
C GLN A 263 19.68 6.91 -0.09
N CYS A 264 18.52 6.30 0.16
CA CYS A 264 18.22 4.94 -0.25
C CYS A 264 17.51 4.86 -1.63
N CYS A 265 17.40 5.98 -2.36
CA CYS A 265 17.04 5.96 -3.78
C CYS A 265 18.21 5.40 -4.60
N ASN A 266 17.93 4.64 -5.66
CA ASN A 266 18.93 4.16 -6.62
C ASN A 266 19.18 5.15 -7.78
N ASP A 267 18.74 6.41 -7.65
CA ASP A 267 18.92 7.46 -8.65
C ASP A 267 20.34 8.03 -8.60
N ASN A 268 20.87 8.47 -9.74
CA ASN A 268 22.22 9.02 -9.81
C ASN A 268 22.19 10.53 -9.52
N PRO A 269 22.75 11.01 -8.40
CA PRO A 269 22.70 12.43 -8.04
C PRO A 269 23.50 13.33 -9.00
N ASP A 270 24.41 12.76 -9.79
CA ASP A 270 25.29 13.49 -10.71
C ASP A 270 24.78 13.47 -12.17
N GLU A 271 23.78 12.64 -12.49
CA GLU A 271 23.24 12.49 -13.84
C GLU A 271 21.78 12.91 -13.89
N LEU A 272 21.51 14.02 -14.57
CA LEU A 272 20.14 14.47 -14.85
C LEU A 272 19.60 13.72 -16.06
N THR A 273 18.76 12.71 -15.82
CA THR A 273 18.01 12.03 -16.87
C THR A 273 17.07 13.03 -17.56
N LEU A 274 17.27 13.28 -18.85
CA LEU A 274 16.43 14.22 -19.61
C LEU A 274 15.03 13.66 -19.88
N ASN A 275 14.86 12.34 -19.80
CA ASN A 275 13.57 11.66 -19.89
C ASN A 275 13.05 11.25 -18.51
N HIS A 276 12.20 12.10 -17.93
CA HIS A 276 11.59 11.87 -16.62
C HIS A 276 10.79 10.54 -16.52
N LEU A 277 10.25 10.00 -17.63
CA LEU A 277 9.50 8.75 -17.60
C LEU A 277 10.43 7.53 -17.45
N GLU A 278 11.62 7.58 -18.03
CA GLU A 278 12.65 6.54 -17.84
C GLU A 278 13.16 6.57 -16.40
N GLN A 279 13.47 7.77 -15.88
CA GLN A 279 13.89 7.91 -14.49
C GLN A 279 12.83 7.38 -13.50
N LEU A 280 11.55 7.71 -13.71
CA LEU A 280 10.45 7.23 -12.85
C LEU A 280 10.26 5.71 -12.91
N GLN A 281 10.68 5.08 -14.00
CA GLN A 281 10.58 3.64 -14.18
C GLN A 281 11.77 2.88 -13.60
N ASP A 282 12.96 3.47 -13.62
CA ASP A 282 14.19 2.84 -13.13
C ASP A 282 14.39 3.08 -11.62
N ILE A 283 13.77 4.12 -11.06
CA ILE A 283 13.88 4.43 -9.64
C ILE A 283 13.13 3.43 -8.77
N ASN A 284 13.76 3.00 -7.68
CA ASN A 284 13.25 1.96 -6.78
C ASN A 284 12.04 2.40 -5.94
N TRP A 285 11.92 3.69 -5.66
CA TRP A 285 10.74 4.28 -5.03
C TRP A 285 10.61 5.76 -5.39
N GLN A 286 9.45 6.34 -5.07
CA GLN A 286 9.15 7.72 -5.42
C GLN A 286 8.89 8.52 -4.16
N ILE A 287 9.64 9.62 -3.99
CA ILE A 287 9.54 10.49 -2.80
C ILE A 287 8.85 11.78 -3.20
N LEU A 288 7.69 12.05 -2.60
CA LEU A 288 6.88 13.23 -2.90
C LEU A 288 6.69 14.09 -1.65
N ASN A 289 6.83 15.40 -1.80
CA ASN A 289 6.45 16.39 -0.80
C ASN A 289 5.37 17.29 -1.39
N CYS A 290 4.12 16.83 -1.32
CA CYS A 290 2.99 17.56 -1.86
C CYS A 290 2.74 18.85 -1.06
N THR A 291 2.33 19.92 -1.73
CA THR A 291 2.02 21.21 -1.09
C THR A 291 0.58 21.66 -1.32
N THR A 292 -0.17 20.95 -2.17
CA THR A 292 -1.59 21.21 -2.42
C THR A 292 -2.41 19.92 -2.36
N PRO A 293 -3.70 20.00 -1.98
CA PRO A 293 -4.62 18.86 -2.03
C PRO A 293 -4.73 18.24 -3.43
N ALA A 294 -4.61 19.05 -4.49
CA ALA A 294 -4.64 18.58 -5.87
C ALA A 294 -3.41 17.73 -6.22
N ASN A 295 -2.20 18.14 -5.80
CA ASN A 295 -1.01 17.30 -6.00
C ASN A 295 -1.15 15.96 -5.30
N PHE A 296 -1.68 15.95 -4.07
CA PHE A 296 -1.90 14.71 -3.33
C PHE A 296 -2.95 13.82 -4.01
N PHE A 297 -4.06 14.39 -4.48
CA PHE A 297 -5.08 13.70 -5.27
C PHE A 297 -4.48 13.01 -6.50
N HIS A 298 -3.70 13.74 -7.29
CA HIS A 298 -3.08 13.21 -8.52
C HIS A 298 -2.01 12.17 -8.21
N ALA A 299 -1.23 12.36 -7.14
CA ALA A 299 -0.23 11.38 -6.71
C ALA A 299 -0.87 10.05 -6.34
N LEU A 300 -1.98 10.06 -5.60
CA LEU A 300 -2.70 8.83 -5.22
C LEU A 300 -3.30 8.09 -6.42
N ARG A 301 -3.87 8.80 -7.39
CA ARG A 301 -4.45 8.20 -8.61
C ARG A 301 -3.42 7.71 -9.63
N ARG A 302 -2.18 8.19 -9.54
CA ARG A 302 -1.10 7.77 -10.44
C ARG A 302 -0.57 6.38 -10.08
N GLN A 303 -0.64 6.01 -8.79
CA GLN A 303 -0.24 4.69 -8.29
C GLN A 303 -1.23 3.62 -8.77
#